data_AF-X1E654-F1
#
_entry.id   AF-X1E654-F1
#
_cell.length_a   1.000
_cell.length_b   1.000
_cell.length_c   1.000
_cell.angle_alpha   90.00
_cell.angle_beta   90.00
_cell.angle_gamma   90.00
#
_symmetry.space_group_name_H-M   'P 1'
#
loop_
_entity.id
_entity.type
_entity.pdbx_description
1 polymer ?
#
loop_
_entity_poly.entity_id
_entity_poly.type
_entity_poly.pdbx_seq_one_letter_code
_entity_poly.pdbx_strand_id
1 'polypeptide(L)' 'MRVKASGRIYTLDFALELIKAGADRVGTSKGPQLIREFKER' A
#
# COMPACT_ATOMS: atom_id res chain seq x y z
N MET A 1 -4.25 13.65 13.33
CA MET A 1 -3.99 13.93 11.90
C MET A 1 -3.84 12.59 11.19
N ARG A 2 -4.49 12.37 10.03
CA ARG A 2 -4.37 11.12 9.27
C ARG A 2 -3.45 11.32 8.06
N VAL A 3 -2.52 10.41 7.82
CA VAL A 3 -1.52 10.47 6.75
C VAL A 3 -1.94 9.56 5.59
N LYS A 4 -1.98 10.12 4.37
CA LYS A 4 -2.17 9.34 3.14
C LYS A 4 -0.86 9.26 2.37
N ALA A 5 -0.36 8.05 2.15
CA ALA A 5 0.74 7.79 1.23
C ALA A 5 0.20 7.54 -0.18
N SER A 6 0.76 8.22 -1.19
CA SER A 6 0.40 8.00 -2.60
C SER A 6 1.56 8.31 -3.54
N GLY A 7 1.57 7.64 -4.68
CA GLY A 7 2.55 7.85 -5.75
C GLY A 7 3.47 6.65 -5.94
N ARG A 8 3.34 5.96 -7.08
CA ARG A 8 4.18 4.81 -7.47
C ARG A 8 4.25 3.66 -6.46
N ILE A 9 3.18 3.45 -5.68
CA ILE A 9 3.08 2.33 -4.73
C ILE A 9 2.59 1.08 -5.47
N TYR A 10 3.52 0.33 -6.07
CA TYR A 10 3.21 -0.73 -7.03
C TYR A 10 3.50 -2.16 -6.55
N THR A 11 4.13 -2.30 -5.39
CA THR A 11 4.47 -3.59 -4.78
C THR A 11 3.82 -3.71 -3.41
N LEU A 12 3.51 -4.95 -2.99
CA LEU A 12 2.92 -5.20 -1.69
C LEU A 12 3.86 -4.80 -0.56
N ASP A 13 5.14 -5.16 -0.67
CA ASP A 13 6.13 -4.87 0.39
C ASP A 13 6.26 -3.37 0.64
N PHE A 14 6.33 -2.54 -0.41
CA PHE A 14 6.40 -1.09 -0.24
C PHE A 14 5.11 -0.50 0.35
N ALA A 15 3.94 -1.03 -0.02
CA ALA A 15 2.68 -0.63 0.61
C ALA A 15 2.67 -0.96 2.11
N LEU A 16 3.19 -2.13 2.51
CA LEU A 16 3.28 -2.55 3.90
C LEU A 16 4.30 -1.72 4.70
N GLU A 17 5.44 -1.37 4.10
CA GLU A 17 6.42 -0.46 4.72
C GLU A 17 5.80 0.91 5.03
N LEU A 18 5.00 1.46 4.10
CA LEU A 18 4.33 2.75 4.32
C LEU A 18 3.30 2.68 5.44
N ILE A 19 2.55 1.58 5.54
CA ILE A 19 1.62 1.35 6.65
C ILE A 19 2.38 1.27 7.97
N LYS A 20 3.50 0.50 8.02
CA LYS A 20 4.36 0.41 9.20
C LYS A 20 4.99 1.76 9.59
N ALA A 21 5.28 2.60 8.61
CA ALA A 21 5.78 3.97 8.83
C ALA A 21 4.70 4.94 9.34
N GLY A 22 3.43 4.51 9.45
CA GLY A 22 2.33 5.30 10.00
C GLY A 22 1.37 5.88 8.96
N ALA A 23 1.37 5.37 7.71
CA ALA A 23 0.35 5.75 6.74
C ALA A 23 -1.00 5.12 7.10
N ASP A 24 -2.00 5.95 7.44
CA ASP A 24 -3.39 5.51 7.64
C ASP A 24 -4.05 5.04 6.33
N ARG A 25 -3.58 5.56 5.18
CA ARG A 25 -4.18 5.27 3.88
C ARG A 25 -3.14 5.18 2.77
N VAL A 26 -3.33 4.20 1.90
CA VAL A 26 -2.49 3.98 0.71
C VAL A 26 -3.30 4.29 -0.56
N GLY A 27 -2.78 5.19 -1.41
CA GLY A 27 -3.36 5.53 -2.71
C GLY A 27 -2.51 4.97 -3.85
N THR A 28 -3.06 4.01 -4.59
CA THR A 28 -2.39 3.34 -5.71
C THR A 28 -3.35 3.04 -6.86
N SER A 29 -2.84 3.09 -8.09
CA SER A 29 -3.55 2.61 -9.29
C SER A 29 -3.52 1.09 -9.43
N LYS A 30 -2.68 0.39 -8.64
CA LYS A 30 -2.51 -1.08 -8.71
C LYS A 30 -3.20 -1.83 -7.56
N GLY A 31 -4.24 -1.24 -6.97
CA GLY A 31 -4.93 -1.80 -5.80
C GLY A 31 -5.31 -3.28 -5.93
N PRO A 32 -5.99 -3.70 -7.01
CA PRO A 32 -6.34 -5.12 -7.21
C PRO A 32 -5.14 -6.07 -7.23
N GLN A 33 -4.01 -5.66 -7.82
CA GLN A 33 -2.78 -6.46 -7.85
C GLN A 33 -2.23 -6.67 -6.44
N LEU A 34 -2.14 -5.59 -5.64
CA LEU A 34 -1.62 -5.67 -4.27
C LEU A 34 -2.50 -6.55 -3.37
N ILE A 35 -3.82 -6.44 -3.52
CA ILE A 35 -4.77 -7.27 -2.77
C ILE A 35 -4.61 -8.75 -3.15
N ARG A 36 -4.42 -9.05 -4.44
CA ARG A 36 -4.18 -10.42 -4.90
C ARG A 36 -2.87 -10.98 -4.33
N GLU A 37 -1.78 -10.23 -4.46
CA GLU A 37 -0.47 -10.62 -3.92
C GLU A 37 -0.52 -10.88 -2.41
N PHE A 38 -1.30 -10.08 -1.67
CA PHE A 38 -1.49 -10.27 -0.23
C PHE A 38 -2.30 -11.52 0.11
N LYS A 39 -3.26 -11.92 -0.73
CA LYS A 39 -4.06 -13.14 -0.55
C LYS A 39 -3.33 -14.41 -0.95
N GLU A 40 -2.37 -14.31 -1.87
CA GLU A 40 -1.56 -15.44 -2.33
C GLU A 40 -0.37 -15.73 -1.39
N ARG A 41 -0.05 -14.81 -0.47
CA ARG A 41 0.90 -15.02 0.64
C ARG A 41 0.20 -15.60 1.86
#